data_AF-A0A7S2E8I3-F1
#
_entry.id   AF-A0A7S2E8I3-F1
#
_cell.length_a   1.000
_cell.length_b   1.000
_cell.length_c   1.000
_cell.angle_alpha   90.00
_cell.angle_beta   90.00
_cell.angle_gamma   90.00
#
_symmetry.space_group_name_H-M   'P 1'
#
loop_
_entity.id
_entity.type
_entity.pdbx_description
1 polymer ?
#
loop_
_entity_poly.entity_id
_entity_poly.type
_entity_poly.pdbx_seq_one_letter_code
_entity_poly.pdbx_strand_id
1 'polypeptide(L)'
;MLSLSCTCAGRKGIQEGLSLWRQNQCPPWLPETIEVELEENGNVIVREYDNTKCDWKVFNKETPLPFPISNVLDSSSKNSSSRKIPRKRRYKLQAVVSFIRNSVGTSDNNENNQTNDDALPREGHHVVHIRVPGHYASRSFDQQKKCIEKCLRRVDLSTSDIDSGEDSDTLAASSVNKDILSPFNWTLTSKVTKESLQERYDIIDQKLVQSLERHKSGDGDSWVLANGFVVTKTTVEDAQTYTANFKEPCLVFFRDEELLIENEPYSGYSCNNSEGCLVKDFDSSSLSIPQSVMYTRSISNGMESLFSRFSPSDLPGEGDLVAIDAEFVRVQHEESIITATGSKKTINEGRNALARMSIIDCRTGSVIIDDHILPREPVLDYLTRFSGIHQSDLDPSKSPHHLVTLRDAYLKLRLLVDRGCIFVGHGLSQDFFTVNISVPQSQIIDTVEIFHREKDRYISLRFLANYLLGHDMQQDIHDSIEDAKAAYEIYQKAVDLKKGNVFEKTLTDIYDFGRRTAWKLGVEDVDILKTKN
;
A
#
# COMPACT_ATOMS: atom_id res chain seq x y z
N MET A 1 8.30 -24.12 0.86
CA MET A 1 9.15 -23.19 0.08
C MET A 1 10.59 -23.45 0.51
N LEU A 2 11.51 -23.53 -0.45
CA LEU A 2 12.95 -23.73 -0.23
C LEU A 2 13.66 -22.46 -0.68
N SER A 3 14.39 -21.80 0.23
CA SER A 3 15.21 -20.63 -0.08
C SER A 3 16.69 -20.99 0.03
N LEU A 4 17.48 -20.55 -0.96
CA LEU A 4 18.92 -20.78 -1.02
C LEU A 4 19.64 -19.45 -1.12
N SER A 5 20.58 -19.19 -0.20
CA SER A 5 21.47 -18.03 -0.28
C SER A 5 22.71 -18.32 -1.11
N CYS A 6 23.07 -17.39 -1.99
CA CYS A 6 24.24 -17.53 -2.86
C CYS A 6 25.57 -17.39 -2.11
N THR A 7 25.60 -16.84 -0.88
CA THR A 7 26.81 -16.84 -0.04
C THR A 7 27.10 -18.23 0.52
N CYS A 8 26.05 -19.04 0.76
CA CYS A 8 26.16 -20.47 1.02
C CYS A 8 26.54 -21.28 -0.25
N ALA A 9 26.48 -20.66 -1.43
CA ALA A 9 27.05 -21.16 -2.70
C ALA A 9 28.52 -20.68 -2.92
N GLY A 10 29.13 -20.04 -1.91
CA GLY A 10 30.54 -19.62 -1.83
C GLY A 10 30.84 -18.28 -2.53
N ARG A 11 32.09 -17.79 -2.51
CA ARG A 11 32.61 -16.71 -3.42
C ARG A 11 33.54 -17.31 -4.48
N LYS A 12 33.69 -16.69 -5.65
CA LYS A 12 34.65 -17.15 -6.69
C LYS A 12 36.04 -17.18 -6.05
N GLY A 13 36.62 -18.36 -5.83
CA GLY A 13 37.91 -18.54 -5.14
C GLY A 13 37.86 -18.94 -3.66
N ILE A 14 36.68 -19.08 -3.03
CA ILE A 14 36.54 -19.62 -1.66
C ILE A 14 35.84 -20.99 -1.75
N GLN A 15 36.48 -22.05 -1.26
CA GLN A 15 35.99 -23.45 -1.32
C GLN A 15 34.75 -23.73 -0.46
N GLU A 16 34.35 -22.80 0.40
CA GLU A 16 33.21 -22.95 1.28
C GLU A 16 31.92 -22.51 0.56
N GLY A 17 31.31 -23.44 -0.17
CA GLY A 17 30.02 -23.26 -0.83
C GLY A 17 29.49 -24.52 -1.51
N LEU A 18 28.20 -24.55 -1.86
CA LEU A 18 27.68 -25.54 -2.80
C LEU A 18 28.20 -25.23 -4.22
N SER A 19 28.96 -26.16 -4.80
CA SER A 19 29.55 -26.07 -6.14
C SER A 19 28.51 -26.04 -7.28
N LEU A 20 27.24 -26.33 -6.98
CA LEU A 20 26.13 -26.47 -7.95
C LEU A 20 26.12 -25.36 -9.01
N TRP A 21 26.29 -24.10 -8.57
CA TRP A 21 25.94 -22.92 -9.36
C TRP A 21 27.16 -22.26 -10.03
N ARG A 22 28.33 -22.89 -9.94
CA ARG A 22 29.60 -22.36 -10.46
C ARG A 22 30.38 -23.42 -11.21
N GLN A 23 30.03 -23.58 -12.47
CA GLN A 23 30.81 -24.42 -13.38
C GLN A 23 31.76 -23.56 -14.20
N ASN A 24 33.06 -23.88 -14.20
CA ASN A 24 34.07 -23.22 -15.01
C ASN A 24 33.86 -23.41 -16.53
N GLN A 25 32.92 -24.26 -16.94
CA GLN A 25 32.68 -24.66 -18.33
C GLN A 25 31.25 -24.34 -18.84
N CYS A 26 30.38 -23.75 -18.01
CA CYS A 26 29.03 -23.32 -18.42
C CYS A 26 28.79 -21.85 -18.04
N PRO A 27 28.05 -21.08 -18.87
CA PRO A 27 27.64 -19.74 -18.48
C PRO A 27 26.87 -19.81 -17.14
N PRO A 28 27.05 -18.83 -16.23
CA PRO A 28 26.36 -18.84 -14.94
C PRO A 28 24.84 -18.74 -15.17
N TRP A 29 24.15 -19.86 -15.00
CA TRP A 29 22.72 -20.05 -15.26
C TRP A 29 22.08 -20.72 -14.03
N LEU A 30 20.88 -20.26 -13.61
CA LEU A 30 20.07 -20.88 -12.55
C LEU A 30 19.07 -21.92 -13.10
N PRO A 31 19.03 -23.18 -12.61
CA PRO A 31 18.06 -24.17 -13.09
C PRO A 31 16.62 -23.74 -12.80
N GLU A 32 15.71 -24.04 -13.72
CA GLU A 32 14.27 -23.81 -13.51
C GLU A 32 13.68 -24.83 -12.54
N THR A 33 14.09 -26.09 -12.68
CA THR A 33 13.62 -27.20 -11.86
C THR A 33 14.80 -27.91 -11.23
N ILE A 34 14.69 -28.13 -9.93
CA ILE A 34 15.63 -28.93 -9.15
C ILE A 34 14.89 -30.08 -8.49
N GLU A 35 15.63 -31.14 -8.19
CA GLU A 35 15.14 -32.28 -7.45
C GLU A 35 16.05 -32.50 -6.25
N VAL A 36 15.45 -32.57 -5.07
CA VAL A 36 16.18 -32.81 -3.82
C VAL A 36 15.73 -34.16 -3.27
N GLU A 37 16.70 -35.04 -3.07
CA GLU A 37 16.50 -36.36 -2.48
C GLU A 37 17.26 -36.46 -1.17
N LEU A 38 16.54 -36.84 -0.12
CA LEU A 38 17.12 -37.16 1.18
C LEU A 38 17.28 -38.67 1.29
N GLU A 39 18.53 -39.13 1.35
CA GLU A 39 18.88 -40.53 1.56
C GLU A 39 18.72 -40.93 3.04
N GLU A 40 18.63 -42.25 3.30
CA GLU A 40 18.48 -42.81 4.66
C GLU A 40 19.68 -42.51 5.58
N ASN A 41 20.86 -42.34 5.01
CA ASN A 41 22.10 -41.97 5.71
C ASN A 41 22.19 -40.47 6.04
N GLY A 42 21.19 -39.66 5.67
CA GLY A 42 21.19 -38.21 5.86
C GLY A 42 21.90 -37.41 4.77
N ASN A 43 22.36 -38.06 3.69
CA ASN A 43 22.91 -37.37 2.54
C ASN A 43 21.81 -36.67 1.73
N VAL A 44 22.20 -35.54 1.13
CA VAL A 44 21.33 -34.74 0.27
C VAL A 44 21.86 -34.84 -1.15
N ILE A 45 21.08 -35.45 -2.04
CA ILE A 45 21.35 -35.41 -3.48
C ILE A 45 20.53 -34.29 -4.09
N VAL A 46 21.18 -33.41 -4.84
CA VAL A 46 20.50 -32.39 -5.64
C VAL A 46 20.71 -32.70 -7.12
N ARG A 47 19.62 -32.73 -7.89
CA ARG A 47 19.67 -32.83 -9.34
C ARG A 47 19.11 -31.56 -9.97
N GLU A 48 19.74 -31.10 -11.03
CA GLU A 48 19.30 -29.96 -11.82
C GLU A 48 18.83 -30.44 -13.19
N TYR A 49 17.67 -29.96 -13.64
CA TYR A 49 17.17 -30.29 -14.96
C TYR A 49 17.77 -29.36 -16.02
N ASP A 50 18.48 -29.91 -17.00
CA ASP A 50 19.03 -29.17 -18.13
C ASP A 50 17.99 -29.13 -19.27
N ASN A 51 17.30 -28.00 -19.40
CA ASN A 51 16.30 -27.78 -20.45
C ASN A 51 16.89 -27.91 -21.87
N THR A 52 18.20 -27.69 -22.07
CA THR A 52 18.82 -27.74 -23.41
C THR A 52 19.16 -29.17 -23.84
N LYS A 53 19.48 -30.04 -22.88
CA LYS A 53 19.85 -31.44 -23.11
C LYS A 53 18.74 -32.41 -22.76
N CYS A 54 17.65 -31.93 -22.16
CA CYS A 54 16.54 -32.71 -21.63
C CYS A 54 17.01 -33.83 -20.67
N ASP A 55 17.98 -33.54 -19.81
CA ASP A 55 18.61 -34.52 -18.92
C ASP A 55 18.89 -33.94 -17.53
N TRP A 56 19.01 -34.81 -16.53
CA TRP A 56 19.29 -34.44 -15.14
C TRP A 56 20.79 -34.50 -14.84
N LYS A 57 21.35 -33.38 -14.40
CA LYS A 57 22.71 -33.34 -13.86
C LYS A 57 22.67 -33.59 -12.35
N VAL A 58 23.35 -34.64 -11.91
CA VAL A 58 23.41 -35.04 -10.50
C VAL A 58 24.59 -34.37 -9.82
N PHE A 59 24.34 -33.71 -8.69
CA PHE A 59 25.36 -33.16 -7.82
C PHE A 59 25.30 -33.88 -6.48
N ASN A 60 26.36 -34.64 -6.19
CA ASN A 60 26.50 -35.33 -4.92
C ASN A 60 27.53 -34.57 -4.06
N LYS A 61 27.13 -34.18 -2.85
CA LYS A 61 28.06 -33.68 -1.84
C LYS A 61 27.82 -34.46 -0.57
N GLU A 62 28.80 -35.26 -0.18
CA GLU A 62 28.88 -35.89 1.14
C GLU A 62 29.10 -34.78 2.18
N THR A 63 28.01 -34.13 2.59
CA THR A 63 28.04 -33.15 3.67
C THR A 63 26.91 -33.50 4.61
N PRO A 64 27.21 -33.89 5.87
CA PRO A 64 26.17 -34.21 6.83
C PRO A 64 25.30 -32.97 7.06
N LEU A 65 23.98 -33.16 7.06
CA LEU A 65 23.02 -32.12 7.33
C LEU A 65 23.34 -31.41 8.67
N PRO A 66 23.20 -30.07 8.76
CA PRO A 66 23.33 -29.36 10.01
C PRO A 66 22.49 -29.99 11.13
N PHE A 67 23.06 -30.13 12.32
CA PHE A 67 22.45 -30.78 13.50
C PHE A 67 20.96 -30.40 13.76
N PRO A 68 20.52 -29.14 13.59
CA PRO A 68 19.11 -28.78 13.76
C PRO A 68 18.15 -29.47 12.76
N ILE A 69 18.59 -29.68 11.52
CA ILE A 69 17.78 -30.30 10.45
C ILE A 69 17.70 -31.81 10.67
N SER A 70 18.79 -32.44 11.12
CA SER A 70 18.80 -33.87 11.47
C SER A 70 17.78 -34.20 12.58
N ASN A 71 17.66 -33.37 13.62
CA ASN A 71 16.68 -33.55 14.70
C ASN A 71 15.22 -33.36 14.25
N VAL A 72 14.95 -32.47 13.29
CA VAL A 72 13.60 -32.28 12.73
C VAL A 72 13.19 -33.48 11.86
N LEU A 73 14.15 -34.07 11.13
CA LEU A 73 13.92 -35.29 10.35
C LEU A 73 13.69 -36.51 11.28
N ASP A 74 14.50 -36.66 12.32
CA ASP A 74 14.39 -37.74 13.33
C ASP A 74 13.13 -37.63 14.20
N SER A 75 12.68 -36.43 14.54
CA SER A 75 11.42 -36.24 15.27
C SER A 75 10.19 -36.51 14.38
N SER A 76 10.31 -36.31 13.07
CA SER A 76 9.26 -36.64 12.09
C SER A 76 9.13 -38.14 11.78
N SER A 77 10.20 -38.93 12.00
CA SER A 77 10.18 -40.39 11.80
C SER A 77 9.53 -41.13 12.96
N LYS A 78 9.58 -40.57 14.18
CA LYS A 78 9.01 -41.19 15.39
C LYS A 78 7.47 -41.14 15.49
N ASN A 79 6.81 -40.28 14.73
CA ASN A 79 5.36 -40.03 14.86
C ASN A 79 4.48 -40.51 13.70
N SER A 80 4.99 -41.26 12.72
CA SER A 80 4.12 -41.84 11.68
C SER A 80 4.62 -43.17 11.13
N SER A 81 3.86 -44.23 11.35
CA SER A 81 4.10 -45.59 10.86
C SER A 81 3.84 -45.76 9.34
N SER A 82 4.06 -44.73 8.51
CA SER A 82 3.79 -44.83 7.06
C SER A 82 4.50 -43.82 6.13
N ARG A 83 5.62 -43.19 6.48
CA ARG A 83 6.35 -42.31 5.53
C ARG A 83 7.78 -42.79 5.25
N LYS A 84 7.93 -43.64 4.23
CA LYS A 84 9.20 -44.19 3.74
C LYS A 84 10.16 -43.07 3.28
N ILE A 85 11.42 -43.21 3.68
CA ILE A 85 12.61 -42.54 3.11
C ILE A 85 13.13 -43.53 2.04
N PRO A 86 13.72 -43.10 0.90
CA PRO A 86 14.09 -41.74 0.51
C PRO A 86 12.91 -40.80 0.22
N ARG A 87 13.03 -39.54 0.64
CA ARG A 87 12.08 -38.48 0.28
C ARG A 87 12.66 -37.69 -0.87
N LYS A 88 12.09 -37.90 -2.04
CA LYS A 88 12.45 -37.25 -3.28
C LYS A 88 11.39 -36.20 -3.61
N ARG A 89 11.79 -34.93 -3.74
CA ARG A 89 10.87 -33.82 -4.05
C ARG A 89 11.41 -32.98 -5.19
N ARG A 90 10.51 -32.55 -6.07
CA ARG A 90 10.82 -31.63 -7.15
C ARG A 90 10.40 -30.23 -6.75
N TYR A 91 11.24 -29.27 -7.12
CA TYR A 91 10.99 -27.87 -6.86
C TYR A 91 11.20 -27.05 -8.12
N LYS A 92 10.29 -26.10 -8.34
CA LYS A 92 10.30 -25.15 -9.44
C LYS A 92 10.69 -23.77 -8.95
N LEU A 93 11.52 -23.08 -9.72
CA LEU A 93 12.00 -21.73 -9.44
C LEU A 93 10.84 -20.73 -9.47
N GLN A 94 10.69 -19.97 -8.38
CA GLN A 94 9.60 -19.00 -8.20
C GLN A 94 10.09 -17.56 -8.11
N ALA A 95 11.26 -17.30 -7.54
CA ALA A 95 11.79 -15.95 -7.47
C ALA A 95 13.30 -15.94 -7.35
N VAL A 96 13.91 -14.84 -7.81
CA VAL A 96 15.34 -14.58 -7.69
C VAL A 96 15.57 -13.14 -7.29
N VAL A 97 16.34 -12.94 -6.21
CA VAL A 97 16.84 -11.62 -5.83
C VAL A 97 18.23 -11.48 -6.43
N SER A 98 18.41 -10.45 -7.27
CA SER A 98 19.69 -10.13 -7.90
C SER A 98 20.20 -8.78 -7.43
N PHE A 99 21.52 -8.65 -7.29
CA PHE A 99 22.19 -7.37 -7.08
C PHE A 99 22.70 -6.83 -8.42
N ILE A 100 22.38 -5.57 -8.72
CA ILE A 100 22.78 -4.85 -9.93
C ILE A 100 23.82 -3.79 -9.54
N ARG A 101 25.03 -3.90 -10.09
CA ARG A 101 26.14 -2.98 -9.84
C ARG A 101 25.99 -1.71 -10.68
N ASN A 102 26.24 -0.55 -10.08
CA ASN A 102 26.17 0.75 -10.76
C ASN A 102 27.35 0.99 -11.71
N SER A 103 28.51 0.39 -11.42
CA SER A 103 29.69 0.42 -12.28
C SER A 103 30.14 -1.00 -12.60
N VAL A 104 30.30 -1.29 -13.90
CA VAL A 104 31.12 -2.43 -14.34
C VAL A 104 32.54 -1.95 -14.15
N GLY A 105 33.29 -2.52 -13.20
CA GLY A 105 34.70 -2.19 -13.06
C GLY A 105 35.37 -2.29 -14.42
N THR A 106 35.96 -1.19 -14.90
CA THR A 106 36.90 -1.25 -16.03
C THR A 106 37.98 -2.22 -15.60
N SER A 107 37.97 -3.41 -16.19
CA SER A 107 39.06 -4.36 -16.07
C SER A 107 40.28 -3.76 -16.76
N ASP A 108 40.97 -2.86 -16.05
CA ASP A 108 42.35 -2.55 -16.36
C ASP A 108 43.17 -3.80 -16.04
N ASN A 109 43.62 -4.46 -17.09
CA ASN A 109 44.57 -5.56 -17.07
C ASN A 109 45.95 -5.07 -16.57
N ASN A 110 46.04 -4.70 -15.30
CA ASN A 110 47.33 -4.58 -14.61
C ASN A 110 47.36 -5.60 -13.47
N GLU A 111 47.74 -6.82 -13.83
CA GLU A 111 48.35 -7.78 -12.91
C GLU A 111 49.60 -7.13 -12.34
N ASN A 112 49.46 -6.40 -11.24
CA ASN A 112 50.45 -6.15 -10.19
C ASN A 112 49.91 -5.02 -9.31
N ASN A 113 49.21 -5.36 -8.23
CA ASN A 113 49.56 -4.83 -6.91
C ASN A 113 48.79 -5.51 -5.78
N GLN A 114 49.56 -5.73 -4.73
CA GLN A 114 49.20 -6.35 -3.46
C GLN A 114 48.12 -5.58 -2.71
N THR A 115 47.28 -6.36 -2.01
CA THR A 115 46.64 -6.06 -0.71
C THR A 115 46.41 -4.59 -0.38
N ASN A 116 45.24 -4.07 -0.70
CA ASN A 116 44.60 -3.01 0.07
C ASN A 116 43.11 -3.35 0.17
N ASP A 117 42.67 -3.69 1.38
CA ASP A 117 41.30 -4.05 1.76
C ASP A 117 40.34 -2.84 1.81
N ASP A 118 40.67 -1.74 1.14
CA ASP A 118 39.81 -0.55 1.00
C ASP A 118 39.17 -0.53 -0.40
N ALA A 119 38.40 -1.57 -0.71
CA ALA A 119 37.53 -1.56 -1.88
C ALA A 119 36.39 -0.56 -1.62
N LEU A 120 36.35 0.53 -2.40
CA LEU A 120 35.21 1.46 -2.53
C LEU A 120 33.87 0.71 -2.38
N PRO A 121 32.88 1.27 -1.63
CA PRO A 121 31.61 0.61 -1.42
C PRO A 121 31.03 0.19 -2.78
N ARG A 122 30.70 -1.10 -2.90
CA ARG A 122 30.10 -1.69 -4.09
C ARG A 122 28.70 -1.10 -4.24
N GLU A 123 28.61 0.07 -4.85
CA GLU A 123 27.34 0.73 -5.09
C GLU A 123 26.52 -0.04 -6.13
N GLY A 124 25.26 -0.27 -5.78
CA GLY A 124 24.32 -1.03 -6.57
C GLY A 124 22.98 -1.13 -5.86
N HIS A 125 22.03 -1.80 -6.49
CA HIS A 125 20.69 -1.97 -5.96
C HIS A 125 20.19 -3.39 -6.19
N HIS A 126 19.21 -3.82 -5.38
CA HIS A 126 18.59 -5.13 -5.56
C HIS A 126 17.40 -5.03 -6.49
N VAL A 127 17.22 -6.07 -7.30
CA VAL A 127 16.03 -6.29 -8.13
C VAL A 127 15.48 -7.69 -7.85
N VAL A 128 14.19 -7.87 -8.04
CA VAL A 128 13.51 -9.14 -7.76
C VAL A 128 12.79 -9.62 -9.01
N HIS A 129 13.19 -10.78 -9.52
CA HIS A 129 12.46 -11.53 -10.54
C HIS A 129 11.47 -12.46 -9.84
N ILE A 130 10.20 -12.42 -10.23
CA ILE A 130 9.13 -13.20 -9.61
C ILE A 130 8.31 -13.90 -10.70
N ARG A 131 8.11 -15.20 -10.54
CA ARG A 131 7.16 -15.97 -11.33
C ARG A 131 5.75 -15.64 -10.86
N VAL A 132 4.92 -15.21 -11.79
CA VAL A 132 3.50 -14.95 -11.57
C VAL A 132 2.73 -16.10 -12.21
N PRO A 133 2.08 -16.96 -11.40
CA PRO A 133 1.21 -18.00 -11.94
C PRO A 133 0.15 -17.36 -12.82
N GLY A 134 -0.14 -17.96 -13.96
CA GLY A 134 -1.06 -17.32 -14.90
C GLY A 134 -2.42 -17.00 -14.27
N HIS A 135 -2.91 -17.84 -13.34
CA HIS A 135 -4.29 -17.74 -12.85
C HIS A 135 -4.46 -16.46 -12.03
N TYR A 136 -3.34 -15.91 -11.54
CA TYR A 136 -3.28 -14.67 -10.81
C TYR A 136 -3.67 -13.48 -11.68
N ALA A 137 -3.27 -13.47 -12.96
CA ALA A 137 -3.69 -12.45 -13.91
C ALA A 137 -5.21 -12.47 -14.10
N SER A 138 -5.80 -13.64 -14.31
CA SER A 138 -7.25 -13.79 -14.43
C SER A 138 -7.98 -13.35 -13.15
N ARG A 139 -7.51 -13.77 -11.97
CA ARG A 139 -8.07 -13.33 -10.68
C ARG A 139 -7.96 -11.82 -10.47
N SER A 140 -6.82 -11.22 -10.83
CA SER A 140 -6.61 -9.78 -10.73
C SER A 140 -7.52 -9.00 -11.68
N PHE A 141 -7.68 -9.45 -12.92
CA PHE A 141 -8.59 -8.81 -13.87
C PHE A 141 -10.05 -8.96 -13.43
N ASP A 142 -10.47 -10.12 -12.92
CA ASP A 142 -11.82 -10.31 -12.35
C ASP A 142 -12.09 -9.38 -11.15
N GLN A 143 -11.11 -9.22 -10.24
CA GLN A 143 -11.22 -8.27 -9.14
C GLN A 143 -11.33 -6.83 -9.63
N GLN A 144 -10.48 -6.41 -10.57
CA GLN A 144 -10.54 -5.07 -11.15
C GLN A 144 -11.88 -4.84 -11.87
N LYS A 145 -12.36 -5.82 -12.63
CA LYS A 145 -13.66 -5.80 -13.30
C LYS A 145 -14.79 -5.56 -12.30
N LYS A 146 -14.86 -6.35 -11.23
CA LYS A 146 -15.85 -6.18 -10.15
C LYS A 146 -15.77 -4.79 -9.49
N CYS A 147 -14.57 -4.26 -9.29
CA CYS A 147 -14.41 -2.90 -8.76
C CYS A 147 -14.92 -1.84 -9.73
N ILE A 148 -14.63 -1.97 -11.03
CA ILE A 148 -15.13 -1.05 -12.06
C ILE A 148 -16.66 -1.15 -12.16
N GLU A 149 -17.24 -2.34 -12.11
CA GLU A 149 -18.71 -2.52 -12.08
C GLU A 149 -19.35 -1.85 -10.87
N LYS A 150 -18.73 -1.94 -9.69
CA LYS A 150 -19.19 -1.21 -8.51
C LYS A 150 -19.13 0.31 -8.73
N CYS A 151 -18.06 0.82 -9.34
CA CYS A 151 -17.95 2.25 -9.69
C CYS A 151 -19.01 2.66 -10.72
N LEU A 152 -19.19 1.88 -11.80
CA LEU A 152 -20.19 2.12 -12.84
C LEU A 152 -21.61 2.13 -12.27
N ARG A 153 -21.98 1.15 -11.44
CA ARG A 153 -23.29 1.14 -10.76
C ARG A 153 -23.49 2.38 -9.89
N ARG A 154 -22.45 2.83 -9.20
CA ARG A 154 -22.51 4.05 -8.37
C ARG A 154 -22.65 5.32 -9.20
N VAL A 155 -21.99 5.40 -10.36
CA VAL A 155 -22.17 6.49 -11.32
C VAL A 155 -23.56 6.43 -11.96
N ASP A 156 -24.05 5.25 -12.32
CA ASP A 156 -25.39 5.06 -12.88
C ASP A 156 -26.48 5.54 -11.92
N LEU A 157 -26.40 5.14 -10.65
CA LEU A 157 -27.28 5.62 -9.59
C LEU A 157 -27.24 7.16 -9.42
N SER A 158 -26.15 7.83 -9.80
CA SER A 158 -26.06 9.30 -9.80
C SER A 158 -26.61 9.96 -11.07
N THR A 159 -26.83 9.20 -12.14
CA THR A 159 -27.28 9.69 -13.47
C THR A 159 -28.70 9.30 -13.84
N SER A 160 -29.21 8.14 -13.39
CA SER A 160 -30.54 7.63 -13.74
C SER A 160 -31.70 8.47 -13.19
N ASP A 161 -31.45 9.27 -12.15
CA ASP A 161 -32.46 10.16 -11.55
C ASP A 161 -32.51 11.54 -12.24
N ILE A 162 -31.67 11.77 -13.25
CA ILE A 162 -31.63 13.00 -14.07
C ILE A 162 -32.55 12.89 -15.30
N ASP A 163 -32.84 11.68 -15.78
CA ASP A 163 -33.53 11.43 -17.05
C ASP A 163 -35.03 11.10 -16.91
N SER A 164 -35.57 11.04 -15.68
CA SER A 164 -37.02 10.96 -15.46
C SER A 164 -37.65 12.36 -15.44
N GLY A 165 -37.49 13.10 -16.53
CA GLY A 165 -38.31 14.25 -16.86
C GLY A 165 -39.33 13.84 -17.90
N GLU A 166 -40.56 13.54 -17.48
CA GLU A 166 -41.80 13.95 -18.17
C GLU A 166 -43.06 13.56 -17.38
N ASP A 167 -43.92 14.58 -17.22
CA ASP A 167 -45.37 14.57 -16.96
C ASP A 167 -45.94 14.00 -15.65
N SER A 168 -46.05 14.86 -14.63
CA SER A 168 -47.36 15.15 -14.04
C SER A 168 -47.36 16.47 -13.25
N ASP A 169 -48.15 17.44 -13.74
CA ASP A 169 -48.58 18.61 -12.99
C ASP A 169 -49.39 18.17 -11.77
N THR A 170 -48.76 18.12 -10.58
CA THR A 170 -49.31 18.57 -9.29
C THR A 170 -48.43 18.08 -8.13
N LEU A 171 -47.63 18.99 -7.55
CA LEU A 171 -47.45 19.23 -6.11
C LEU A 171 -46.13 19.97 -5.88
N ALA A 172 -46.26 21.18 -5.36
CA ALA A 172 -45.16 22.06 -5.00
C ALA A 172 -44.33 21.51 -3.83
N ALA A 173 -43.02 21.81 -3.88
CA ALA A 173 -42.00 21.71 -2.83
C ALA A 173 -41.53 20.30 -2.43
N SER A 174 -40.42 19.82 -3.03
CA SER A 174 -39.36 19.03 -2.35
C SER A 174 -38.29 18.36 -3.26
N SER A 175 -38.14 18.73 -4.54
CA SER A 175 -37.12 18.13 -5.43
C SER A 175 -35.83 18.95 -5.52
N VAL A 176 -35.17 19.22 -4.39
CA VAL A 176 -33.74 19.57 -4.44
C VAL A 176 -32.99 18.26 -4.69
N ASN A 177 -32.28 18.14 -5.83
CA ASN A 177 -31.57 16.94 -6.28
C ASN A 177 -30.91 16.17 -5.13
N LYS A 178 -31.47 15.01 -4.78
CA LYS A 178 -30.88 14.06 -3.82
C LYS A 178 -29.49 13.59 -4.26
N ASP A 179 -29.16 13.73 -5.53
CA ASP A 179 -27.85 13.32 -6.07
C ASP A 179 -26.73 14.23 -5.60
N ILE A 180 -26.91 15.55 -5.59
CA ILE A 180 -25.89 16.51 -5.08
C ILE A 180 -25.54 16.22 -3.61
N LEU A 181 -26.48 15.60 -2.89
CA LEU A 181 -26.39 15.28 -1.47
C LEU A 181 -25.63 13.99 -1.15
N SER A 182 -25.42 13.10 -2.12
CA SER A 182 -24.72 11.84 -1.87
C SER A 182 -23.23 12.08 -1.60
N PRO A 183 -22.65 11.56 -0.50
CA PRO A 183 -21.21 11.62 -0.24
C PRO A 183 -20.36 11.14 -1.41
N PHE A 184 -20.87 10.16 -2.18
CA PHE A 184 -20.17 9.61 -3.35
C PHE A 184 -19.84 10.68 -4.41
N ASN A 185 -20.74 11.64 -4.64
CA ASN A 185 -20.55 12.69 -5.65
C ASN A 185 -19.43 13.68 -5.29
N TRP A 186 -18.89 13.60 -4.08
CA TRP A 186 -17.81 14.43 -3.58
C TRP A 186 -16.49 13.67 -3.43
N THR A 187 -16.48 12.40 -3.79
CA THR A 187 -15.27 11.58 -3.77
C THR A 187 -14.40 11.87 -5.00
N LEU A 188 -13.10 11.58 -4.92
CA LEU A 188 -12.21 11.72 -6.08
C LEU A 188 -12.68 10.90 -7.30
N THR A 189 -13.35 9.78 -7.07
CA THR A 189 -13.89 8.93 -8.14
C THR A 189 -15.02 9.59 -8.93
N SER A 190 -15.79 10.53 -8.35
CA SER A 190 -16.85 11.23 -9.08
C SER A 190 -16.33 12.17 -10.19
N LYS A 191 -15.05 12.56 -10.12
CA LYS A 191 -14.37 13.33 -11.19
C LYS A 191 -14.08 12.49 -12.45
N VAL A 192 -14.29 11.17 -12.41
CA VAL A 192 -14.05 10.26 -13.55
C VAL A 192 -15.36 10.04 -14.33
N THR A 193 -15.31 10.18 -15.66
CA THR A 193 -16.50 10.03 -16.50
C THR A 193 -16.95 8.56 -16.63
N LYS A 194 -18.24 8.34 -16.86
CA LYS A 194 -18.81 7.02 -17.10
C LYS A 194 -18.17 6.35 -18.30
N GLU A 195 -17.90 7.10 -19.37
CA GLU A 195 -17.25 6.61 -20.58
C GLU A 195 -15.84 6.10 -20.28
N SER A 196 -15.06 6.82 -19.45
CA SER A 196 -13.72 6.39 -19.06
C SER A 196 -13.75 5.12 -18.22
N LEU A 197 -14.74 4.97 -17.32
CA LEU A 197 -14.94 3.74 -16.56
C LEU A 197 -15.37 2.58 -17.45
N GLN A 198 -16.23 2.81 -18.45
CA GLN A 198 -16.67 1.80 -19.40
C GLN A 198 -15.52 1.35 -20.31
N GLU A 199 -14.72 2.29 -20.82
CA GLU A 199 -13.51 1.96 -21.61
C GLU A 199 -12.55 1.08 -20.79
N ARG A 200 -12.32 1.43 -19.51
CA ARG A 200 -11.51 0.60 -18.61
C ARG A 200 -12.14 -0.78 -18.41
N TYR A 201 -13.46 -0.85 -18.26
CA TYR A 201 -14.17 -2.13 -18.12
C TYR A 201 -13.91 -3.02 -19.33
N ASP A 202 -14.12 -2.51 -20.53
CA ASP A 202 -13.97 -3.26 -21.78
C ASP A 202 -12.52 -3.74 -21.96
N ILE A 203 -11.52 -2.89 -21.65
CA ILE A 203 -10.11 -3.26 -21.68
C ILE A 203 -9.80 -4.41 -20.70
N ILE A 204 -10.34 -4.35 -19.49
CA ILE A 204 -10.11 -5.37 -18.46
C ILE A 204 -10.84 -6.68 -18.82
N ASP A 205 -12.04 -6.60 -19.36
CA ASP A 205 -12.81 -7.79 -19.78
C ASP A 205 -12.11 -8.53 -20.92
N GLN A 206 -11.63 -7.80 -21.94
CA GLN A 206 -10.82 -8.37 -23.01
C GLN A 206 -9.54 -9.05 -22.47
N LYS A 207 -8.85 -8.40 -21.53
CA LYS A 207 -7.65 -8.97 -20.88
C LYS A 207 -7.97 -10.22 -20.06
N LEU A 208 -9.13 -10.27 -19.39
CA LEU A 208 -9.59 -11.42 -18.63
C LEU A 208 -9.83 -12.61 -19.56
N VAL A 209 -10.57 -12.41 -20.65
CA VAL A 209 -10.85 -13.46 -21.65
C VAL A 209 -9.54 -14.01 -22.24
N GLN A 210 -8.65 -13.13 -22.71
CA GLN A 210 -7.35 -13.54 -23.24
C GLN A 210 -6.48 -14.29 -22.21
N SER A 211 -6.58 -13.92 -20.93
CA SER A 211 -5.86 -14.60 -19.86
C SER A 211 -6.42 -16.00 -19.62
N LEU A 212 -7.74 -16.17 -19.64
CA LEU A 212 -8.41 -17.47 -19.46
C LEU A 212 -8.16 -18.42 -20.64
N GLU A 213 -8.04 -17.90 -21.86
CA GLU A 213 -7.68 -18.68 -23.05
C GLU A 213 -6.23 -19.18 -22.97
N ARG A 214 -5.28 -18.32 -22.58
CA ARG A 214 -3.87 -18.70 -22.38
C ARG A 214 -3.70 -19.82 -21.35
N HIS A 215 -4.50 -19.80 -20.29
CA HIS A 215 -4.54 -20.92 -19.33
C HIS A 215 -4.90 -22.25 -19.94
N LYS A 216 -5.94 -22.27 -20.78
CA LYS A 216 -6.41 -23.52 -21.42
C LYS A 216 -5.35 -24.10 -22.34
N SER A 217 -4.44 -23.27 -22.86
CA SER A 217 -3.32 -23.69 -23.73
C SER A 217 -2.10 -24.21 -22.96
N GLY A 218 -2.07 -24.18 -21.63
CA GLY A 218 -0.96 -24.69 -20.82
C GLY A 218 0.25 -23.74 -20.71
N ASP A 219 0.21 -22.57 -21.35
CA ASP A 219 1.23 -21.53 -21.28
C ASP A 219 0.80 -20.45 -20.26
N GLY A 220 0.93 -20.80 -18.98
CA GLY A 220 0.33 -20.02 -17.90
C GLY A 220 1.29 -19.08 -17.18
N ASP A 221 2.51 -19.49 -16.91
CA ASP A 221 3.40 -18.74 -16.02
C ASP A 221 4.02 -17.53 -16.74
N SER A 222 3.96 -16.36 -16.10
CA SER A 222 4.67 -15.17 -16.56
C SER A 222 5.74 -14.76 -15.56
N TRP A 223 6.67 -13.92 -15.98
CA TRP A 223 7.70 -13.37 -15.10
C TRP A 223 7.58 -11.86 -15.02
N VAL A 224 7.81 -11.32 -13.82
CA VAL A 224 7.91 -9.88 -13.57
C VAL A 224 9.24 -9.55 -12.92
N LEU A 225 9.77 -8.36 -13.24
CA LEU A 225 10.93 -7.76 -12.61
C LEU A 225 10.47 -6.55 -11.79
N ALA A 226 10.72 -6.59 -10.49
CA ALA A 226 10.53 -5.47 -9.60
C ALA A 226 11.89 -4.78 -9.35
N ASN A 227 12.00 -3.52 -9.77
CA ASN A 227 13.11 -2.63 -9.48
C ASN A 227 12.59 -1.37 -8.78
N GLY A 228 12.69 -1.35 -7.45
CA GLY A 228 12.04 -0.32 -6.64
C GLY A 228 10.53 -0.31 -6.86
N PHE A 229 9.98 0.82 -7.29
CA PHE A 229 8.55 0.98 -7.61
C PHE A 229 8.21 0.63 -9.07
N VAL A 230 9.21 0.33 -9.91
CA VAL A 230 8.99 -0.04 -11.31
C VAL A 230 8.83 -1.55 -11.41
N VAL A 231 7.67 -2.00 -11.89
CA VAL A 231 7.37 -3.42 -12.13
C VAL A 231 7.17 -3.63 -13.62
N THR A 232 7.99 -4.46 -14.25
CA THR A 232 7.92 -4.76 -15.69
C THR A 232 7.75 -6.25 -15.94
N LYS A 233 7.18 -6.62 -17.09
CA LYS A 233 7.21 -8.01 -17.55
C LYS A 233 8.62 -8.36 -17.99
N THR A 234 9.04 -9.59 -17.70
CA THR A 234 10.33 -10.14 -18.12
C THR A 234 10.16 -11.62 -18.51
N THR A 235 11.25 -12.28 -18.87
CA THR A 235 11.27 -13.70 -19.24
C THR A 235 12.00 -14.53 -18.19
N VAL A 236 11.84 -15.85 -18.27
CA VAL A 236 12.53 -16.78 -17.38
C VAL A 236 14.05 -16.74 -17.62
N GLU A 237 14.47 -16.54 -18.87
CA GLU A 237 15.89 -16.46 -19.24
C GLU A 237 16.57 -15.28 -18.57
N ASP A 238 15.91 -14.12 -18.49
CA ASP A 238 16.44 -12.99 -17.71
C ASP A 238 16.55 -13.38 -16.23
N ALA A 239 15.55 -14.00 -15.63
CA ALA A 239 15.64 -14.44 -14.23
C ALA A 239 16.79 -15.44 -13.97
N GLN A 240 17.17 -16.24 -14.97
CA GLN A 240 18.16 -17.31 -14.86
C GLN A 240 19.57 -16.92 -15.26
N THR A 241 19.75 -15.90 -16.10
CA THR A 241 21.03 -15.60 -16.75
C THR A 241 21.87 -14.58 -15.96
N TYR A 242 23.13 -14.94 -15.71
CA TYR A 242 24.11 -14.11 -14.98
C TYR A 242 25.41 -13.91 -15.76
N THR A 243 25.35 -13.95 -17.09
CA THR A 243 26.51 -13.71 -17.97
C THR A 243 27.05 -12.29 -17.88
N ALA A 244 26.19 -11.34 -17.48
CA ALA A 244 26.56 -9.95 -17.33
C ALA A 244 27.31 -9.68 -16.02
N ASN A 245 28.49 -9.06 -16.11
CA ASN A 245 29.34 -8.75 -14.95
C ASN A 245 28.70 -7.77 -13.93
N PHE A 246 27.62 -7.07 -14.31
CA PHE A 246 26.90 -6.16 -13.43
C PHE A 246 25.80 -6.85 -12.60
N LYS A 247 25.42 -8.09 -12.92
CA LYS A 247 24.28 -8.78 -12.30
C LYS A 247 24.75 -10.00 -11.53
N GLU A 248 24.40 -10.08 -10.25
CA GLU A 248 24.80 -11.17 -9.36
C GLU A 248 23.58 -11.75 -8.63
N PRO A 249 23.45 -13.08 -8.50
CA PRO A 249 22.35 -13.67 -7.74
C PRO A 249 22.66 -13.59 -6.24
N CYS A 250 21.66 -13.23 -5.43
CA CYS A 250 21.77 -13.13 -3.97
C CYS A 250 20.97 -14.21 -3.25
N LEU A 251 19.69 -14.36 -3.61
CA LEU A 251 18.76 -15.31 -3.02
C LEU A 251 17.93 -15.96 -4.12
N VAL A 252 17.74 -17.27 -4.03
CA VAL A 252 16.95 -18.05 -4.98
C VAL A 252 15.84 -18.79 -4.23
N PHE A 253 14.61 -18.68 -4.73
CA PHE A 253 13.43 -19.26 -4.11
C PHE A 253 12.82 -20.33 -5.01
N PHE A 254 12.71 -21.54 -4.47
CA PHE A 254 12.09 -22.70 -5.08
C PHE A 254 10.82 -23.08 -4.32
N ARG A 255 9.80 -23.53 -5.06
CA ARG A 255 8.57 -24.08 -4.49
C ARG A 255 8.37 -25.50 -4.95
N ASP A 256 7.94 -26.33 -4.02
CA ASP A 256 7.64 -27.75 -4.23
C ASP A 256 6.54 -27.89 -5.30
N GLU A 257 6.80 -28.70 -6.32
CA GLU A 257 5.87 -28.94 -7.44
C GLU A 257 4.62 -29.73 -7.02
N GLU A 258 4.74 -30.67 -6.08
CA GLU A 258 3.58 -31.45 -5.61
C GLU A 258 2.60 -30.54 -4.86
N LEU A 259 3.13 -29.59 -4.08
CA LEU A 259 2.32 -28.56 -3.40
C LEU A 259 1.85 -27.42 -4.31
N LEU A 260 2.38 -27.32 -5.54
CA LEU A 260 1.80 -26.45 -6.56
C LEU A 260 0.49 -27.09 -7.04
N ILE A 261 0.52 -28.37 -7.42
CA ILE A 261 -0.64 -29.10 -7.96
C ILE A 261 -1.79 -29.20 -6.94
N GLU A 262 -1.51 -29.53 -5.68
CA GLU A 262 -2.56 -29.68 -4.65
C GLU A 262 -3.26 -28.36 -4.25
N ASN A 263 -2.65 -27.21 -4.54
CA ASN A 263 -3.18 -25.88 -4.20
C ASN A 263 -3.63 -25.08 -5.43
N GLU A 264 -3.64 -25.66 -6.64
CA GLU A 264 -4.25 -25.05 -7.83
C GLU A 264 -5.77 -25.29 -7.78
N PRO A 265 -6.61 -24.25 -7.60
CA PRO A 265 -8.07 -24.41 -7.46
C PRO A 265 -8.80 -24.73 -8.78
N TYR A 266 -8.10 -25.24 -9.80
CA TYR A 266 -8.64 -25.43 -11.15
C TYR A 266 -8.27 -26.80 -11.75
N SER A 267 -8.65 -27.88 -11.09
CA SER A 267 -8.96 -29.13 -11.79
C SER A 267 -10.48 -29.37 -11.79
N GLY A 268 -11.17 -28.90 -12.84
CA GLY A 268 -12.51 -29.35 -13.20
C GLY A 268 -13.68 -28.52 -12.67
N TYR A 269 -14.06 -27.47 -13.41
CA TYR A 269 -15.44 -26.98 -13.39
C TYR A 269 -16.17 -27.50 -14.64
N SER A 270 -16.83 -28.65 -14.50
CA SER A 270 -18.08 -28.91 -15.20
C SER A 270 -19.18 -28.33 -14.32
N CYS A 271 -19.90 -27.35 -14.86
CA CYS A 271 -21.09 -26.80 -14.25
C CYS A 271 -22.17 -27.88 -14.14
N ASN A 272 -22.45 -28.34 -12.92
CA ASN A 272 -23.75 -28.88 -12.53
C ASN A 272 -23.96 -28.60 -11.04
N ASN A 273 -25.09 -27.95 -10.74
CA ASN A 273 -25.53 -27.59 -9.40
C ASN A 273 -25.54 -28.80 -8.45
N SER A 274 -24.99 -28.62 -7.25
CA SER A 274 -25.60 -28.94 -5.93
C SER A 274 -24.48 -29.02 -4.88
N GLU A 275 -24.72 -28.35 -3.76
CA GLU A 275 -24.16 -28.56 -2.42
C GLU A 275 -22.81 -29.32 -2.33
N GLY A 276 -21.73 -28.59 -2.08
CA GLY A 276 -20.45 -29.19 -1.67
C GLY A 276 -19.20 -28.61 -2.32
N CYS A 277 -19.10 -27.29 -2.49
CA CYS A 277 -17.81 -26.68 -2.82
C CYS A 277 -16.98 -26.56 -1.53
N LEU A 278 -16.15 -27.57 -1.24
CA LEU A 278 -15.12 -27.53 -0.19
C LEU A 278 -13.82 -26.87 -0.70
N VAL A 279 -13.91 -25.89 -1.58
CA VAL A 279 -12.86 -24.88 -1.66
C VAL A 279 -13.17 -23.94 -0.51
N LYS A 280 -12.43 -24.08 0.60
CA LYS A 280 -12.30 -22.96 1.53
C LYS A 280 -11.71 -21.83 0.70
N ASP A 281 -12.58 -20.95 0.21
CA ASP A 281 -12.20 -19.57 -0.06
C ASP A 281 -11.24 -19.19 1.05
N PHE A 282 -10.04 -18.73 0.68
CA PHE A 282 -9.09 -18.21 1.64
C PHE A 282 -9.85 -17.17 2.45
N ASP A 283 -10.24 -17.55 3.66
CA ASP A 283 -11.36 -16.91 4.35
C ASP A 283 -10.91 -15.50 4.70
N SER A 284 -11.38 -14.50 3.96
CA SER A 284 -11.07 -13.09 4.19
C SER A 284 -11.46 -12.67 5.61
N SER A 285 -12.30 -13.44 6.32
CA SER A 285 -12.58 -13.22 7.73
C SER A 285 -11.35 -13.47 8.64
N SER A 286 -10.39 -14.30 8.22
CA SER A 286 -9.16 -14.60 8.97
C SER A 286 -8.13 -13.46 8.98
N LEU A 287 -8.30 -12.46 8.11
CA LEU A 287 -7.45 -11.26 8.01
C LEU A 287 -8.19 -9.99 8.43
N SER A 288 -9.44 -10.11 8.89
CA SER A 288 -10.23 -8.97 9.34
C SER A 288 -9.67 -8.42 10.65
N ILE A 289 -9.47 -7.10 10.71
CA ILE A 289 -9.06 -6.45 11.94
C ILE A 289 -10.22 -6.51 12.94
N PRO A 290 -10.01 -7.07 14.15
CA PRO A 290 -11.08 -7.18 15.12
C PRO A 290 -11.47 -5.79 15.66
N GLN A 291 -12.76 -5.55 15.87
CA GLN A 291 -13.26 -4.28 16.43
C GLN A 291 -12.67 -3.96 17.81
N SER A 292 -12.15 -4.97 18.52
CA SER A 292 -11.49 -4.80 19.82
C SER A 292 -10.29 -3.84 19.78
N VAL A 293 -9.69 -3.59 18.60
CA VAL A 293 -8.60 -2.60 18.46
C VAL A 293 -9.02 -1.18 18.83
N MET A 294 -10.32 -0.86 18.81
CA MET A 294 -10.82 0.45 19.25
C MET A 294 -10.69 0.65 20.77
N TYR A 295 -10.61 -0.46 21.53
CA TYR A 295 -10.43 -0.49 22.99
C TYR A 295 -8.97 -0.70 23.41
N THR A 296 -8.00 -0.44 22.53
CA THR A 296 -6.58 -0.44 22.90
C THR A 296 -6.36 0.44 24.13
N ARG A 297 -5.62 -0.07 25.11
CA ARG A 297 -5.24 0.66 26.33
C ARG A 297 -4.11 1.64 26.05
N SER A 298 -4.08 2.72 26.82
CA SER A 298 -2.94 3.62 26.76
C SER A 298 -1.65 2.93 27.23
N ILE A 299 -0.52 3.30 26.62
CA ILE A 299 0.81 2.95 27.11
C ILE A 299 1.32 3.92 28.17
N SER A 300 0.63 5.03 28.42
CA SER A 300 0.88 5.94 29.53
C SER A 300 -0.13 5.73 30.66
N ASN A 301 0.09 6.39 31.80
CA ASN A 301 -0.91 6.50 32.87
C ASN A 301 -1.94 7.62 32.59
N GLY A 302 -2.01 8.09 31.34
CA GLY A 302 -2.87 9.17 30.90
C GLY A 302 -4.32 8.73 30.69
N MET A 303 -5.04 9.48 29.87
CA MET A 303 -6.44 9.21 29.56
C MET A 303 -6.63 7.84 28.89
N GLU A 304 -7.72 7.14 29.23
CA GLU A 304 -8.14 5.92 28.53
C GLU A 304 -8.77 6.24 27.16
N SER A 305 -8.90 5.23 26.31
CA SER A 305 -9.50 5.37 24.97
C SER A 305 -10.88 6.03 25.08
N LEU A 306 -11.12 7.10 24.30
CA LEU A 306 -12.43 7.73 24.21
C LEU A 306 -13.51 6.74 23.77
N PHE A 307 -13.12 5.73 22.97
CA PHE A 307 -14.03 4.70 22.50
C PHE A 307 -14.58 3.81 23.62
N SER A 308 -13.97 3.80 24.82
CA SER A 308 -14.51 3.09 26.00
C SER A 308 -15.93 3.53 26.39
N ARG A 309 -16.37 4.70 25.93
CA ARG A 309 -17.72 5.26 26.15
C ARG A 309 -18.75 4.79 25.12
N PHE A 310 -18.33 4.02 24.11
CA PHE A 310 -19.15 3.60 22.97
C PHE A 310 -19.24 2.07 22.89
N SER A 311 -20.32 1.59 22.29
CA SER A 311 -20.52 0.19 21.95
C SER A 311 -19.91 -0.12 20.58
N PRO A 312 -19.46 -1.37 20.31
CA PRO A 312 -18.97 -1.75 18.99
C PRO A 312 -20.04 -1.58 17.89
N SER A 313 -21.32 -1.65 18.25
CA SER A 313 -22.46 -1.36 17.35
C SER A 313 -22.47 0.08 16.85
N ASP A 314 -21.84 1.00 17.59
CA ASP A 314 -21.86 2.42 17.29
C ASP A 314 -20.81 2.81 16.24
N LEU A 315 -19.92 1.88 15.87
CA LEU A 315 -18.90 2.13 14.86
C LEU A 315 -19.53 2.47 13.50
N PRO A 316 -19.05 3.53 12.81
CA PRO A 316 -19.49 3.84 11.45
C PRO A 316 -19.19 2.66 10.52
N GLY A 317 -20.04 2.49 9.50
CA GLY A 317 -19.98 1.40 8.54
C GLY A 317 -19.76 1.88 7.11
N GLU A 318 -20.16 1.05 6.15
CA GLU A 318 -20.02 1.35 4.73
C GLU A 318 -20.85 2.58 4.35
N GLY A 319 -20.21 3.60 3.77
CA GLY A 319 -20.85 4.84 3.34
C GLY A 319 -21.02 5.91 4.43
N ASP A 320 -20.81 5.56 5.71
CA ASP A 320 -20.84 6.54 6.80
C ASP A 320 -19.63 7.49 6.72
N LEU A 321 -19.88 8.77 6.95
CA LEU A 321 -18.84 9.80 6.95
C LEU A 321 -18.08 9.81 8.29
N VAL A 322 -16.76 9.88 8.22
CA VAL A 322 -15.89 10.16 9.36
C VAL A 322 -14.97 11.32 9.03
N ALA A 323 -14.86 12.30 9.90
CA ALA A 323 -13.92 13.40 9.73
C ALA A 323 -12.59 13.03 10.35
N ILE A 324 -11.47 13.31 9.68
CA ILE A 324 -10.13 12.95 10.16
C ILE A 324 -9.17 14.13 9.97
N ASP A 325 -8.29 14.28 10.95
CA ASP A 325 -7.09 15.11 10.87
C ASP A 325 -5.95 14.44 11.67
N ALA A 326 -4.71 14.69 11.24
CA ALA A 326 -3.53 14.07 11.81
C ALA A 326 -2.38 15.07 11.96
N GLU A 327 -1.68 14.98 13.09
CA GLU A 327 -0.51 15.81 13.39
C GLU A 327 0.77 15.01 13.36
N PHE A 328 1.85 15.68 12.96
CA PHE A 328 3.13 15.04 12.70
C PHE A 328 4.29 15.71 13.43
N VAL A 329 5.32 14.91 13.70
CA VAL A 329 6.60 15.35 14.25
C VAL A 329 7.74 14.98 13.30
N ARG A 330 8.83 15.75 13.31
CA ARG A 330 10.01 15.48 12.49
C ARG A 330 10.87 14.39 13.14
N VAL A 331 11.18 13.34 12.39
CA VAL A 331 12.12 12.28 12.81
C VAL A 331 13.42 12.29 11.99
N GLN A 332 13.44 13.01 10.87
CA GLN A 332 14.63 13.15 10.03
C GLN A 332 14.66 14.53 9.35
N HIS A 333 15.80 15.22 9.40
CA HIS A 333 15.99 16.46 8.65
C HIS A 333 16.27 16.19 7.17
N GLU A 334 15.82 17.12 6.31
CA GLU A 334 16.25 17.13 4.92
C GLU A 334 17.73 17.55 4.88
N GLU A 335 18.56 16.74 4.24
CA GLU A 335 19.96 17.07 3.96
C GLU A 335 20.15 17.23 2.47
N SER A 336 20.78 18.32 2.07
CA SER A 336 21.05 18.60 0.65
C SER A 336 22.42 19.21 0.47
N ILE A 337 23.08 18.86 -0.63
CA ILE A 337 24.33 19.48 -1.06
C ILE A 337 24.09 20.32 -2.31
N ILE A 338 24.82 21.42 -2.43
CA ILE A 338 24.88 22.17 -3.69
C ILE A 338 26.03 21.57 -4.50
N THR A 339 25.73 21.06 -5.68
CA THR A 339 26.74 20.52 -6.60
C THR A 339 27.65 21.62 -7.13
N ALA A 340 28.81 21.25 -7.67
CA ALA A 340 29.71 22.20 -8.33
C ALA A 340 29.05 22.96 -9.50
N THR A 341 27.95 22.44 -10.05
CA THR A 341 27.12 23.08 -11.07
C THR A 341 26.10 24.08 -10.51
N GLY A 342 26.05 24.28 -9.19
CA GLY A 342 25.07 25.13 -8.51
C GLY A 342 23.70 24.49 -8.27
N SER A 343 23.54 23.20 -8.57
CA SER A 343 22.26 22.49 -8.40
C SER A 343 22.12 21.94 -6.97
N LYS A 344 20.97 22.15 -6.33
CA LYS A 344 20.66 21.50 -5.04
C LYS A 344 20.35 20.02 -5.30
N LYS A 345 21.15 19.11 -4.71
CA LYS A 345 20.91 17.66 -4.69
C LYS A 345 20.57 17.25 -3.26
N THR A 346 19.34 16.79 -3.06
CA THR A 346 18.91 16.20 -1.78
C THR A 346 19.61 14.86 -1.58
N ILE A 347 20.30 14.72 -0.45
CA ILE A 347 20.96 13.48 -0.02
C ILE A 347 19.95 12.64 0.78
N ASN A 348 19.29 13.27 1.74
CA ASN A 348 18.28 12.65 2.58
C ASN A 348 17.02 13.51 2.55
N GLU A 349 15.89 12.88 2.25
CA GLU A 349 14.60 13.55 2.32
C GLU A 349 14.21 13.74 3.79
N GLY A 350 13.59 14.88 4.09
CA GLY A 350 13.02 15.12 5.40
C GLY A 350 11.85 14.16 5.63
N ARG A 351 11.78 13.57 6.82
CA ARG A 351 10.71 12.63 7.16
C ARG A 351 10.00 12.99 8.44
N ASN A 352 8.69 12.91 8.36
CA ASN A 352 7.78 13.11 9.48
C ASN A 352 7.21 11.76 9.94
N ALA A 353 6.81 11.70 11.20
CA ALA A 353 6.11 10.57 11.79
C ALA A 353 4.79 11.06 12.40
N LEU A 354 3.76 10.22 12.34
CA LEU A 354 2.46 10.46 12.98
C LEU A 354 2.64 10.61 14.51
N ALA A 355 2.05 11.65 15.08
CA ALA A 355 2.12 11.98 16.49
C ALA A 355 0.77 12.17 17.16
N ARG A 356 -0.28 12.58 16.42
CA ARG A 356 -1.66 12.60 16.90
C ARG A 356 -2.61 12.31 15.75
N MET A 357 -3.73 11.65 16.03
CA MET A 357 -4.77 11.39 15.04
C MET A 357 -6.14 11.52 15.71
N SER A 358 -6.98 12.37 15.12
CA SER A 358 -8.35 12.62 15.58
C SER A 358 -9.34 12.17 14.53
N ILE A 359 -10.34 11.38 14.94
CA ILE A 359 -11.42 10.90 14.06
C ILE A 359 -12.77 11.12 14.74
N ILE A 360 -13.70 11.70 13.98
CA ILE A 360 -15.04 12.08 14.42
C ILE A 360 -16.06 11.31 13.61
N ASP A 361 -17.02 10.68 14.28
CA ASP A 361 -18.20 10.13 13.62
C ASP A 361 -19.15 11.26 13.25
N CYS A 362 -19.26 11.57 11.95
CA CYS A 362 -20.06 12.69 11.48
C CYS A 362 -21.58 12.50 11.71
N ARG A 363 -22.05 11.26 11.93
CA ARG A 363 -23.47 10.99 12.21
C ARG A 363 -23.88 11.52 13.59
N THR A 364 -22.95 11.43 14.54
CA THR A 364 -23.19 11.76 15.96
C THR A 364 -22.47 13.03 16.40
N GLY A 365 -21.48 13.49 15.63
CA GLY A 365 -20.56 14.56 16.01
C GLY A 365 -19.56 14.16 17.10
N SER A 366 -19.50 12.87 17.44
CA SER A 366 -18.67 12.38 18.55
C SER A 366 -17.25 12.06 18.11
N VAL A 367 -16.27 12.43 18.93
CA VAL A 367 -14.87 12.04 18.74
C VAL A 367 -14.70 10.57 19.14
N ILE A 368 -14.43 9.71 18.17
CA ILE A 368 -14.28 8.26 18.37
C ILE A 368 -12.81 7.84 18.54
N ILE A 369 -11.87 8.62 17.99
CA ILE A 369 -10.43 8.45 18.16
C ILE A 369 -9.82 9.84 18.40
N ASP A 370 -8.99 9.97 19.43
CA ASP A 370 -8.10 11.11 19.68
C ASP A 370 -6.85 10.53 20.35
N ASP A 371 -6.04 9.87 19.52
CA ASP A 371 -4.89 9.10 19.97
C ASP A 371 -3.64 9.97 19.80
N HIS A 372 -2.83 10.04 20.85
CA HIS A 372 -1.42 10.45 20.71
C HIS A 372 -0.60 9.22 20.36
N ILE A 373 0.35 9.35 19.45
CA ILE A 373 1.11 8.23 18.89
C ILE A 373 2.58 8.40 19.24
N LEU A 374 3.12 7.42 19.98
CA LEU A 374 4.56 7.33 20.21
C LEU A 374 5.25 6.82 18.93
N PRO A 375 6.10 7.64 18.27
CA PRO A 375 6.85 7.20 17.10
C PRO A 375 7.89 6.14 17.51
N ARG A 376 8.21 5.23 16.58
CA ARG A 376 9.27 4.22 16.81
C ARG A 376 10.66 4.83 16.86
N GLU A 377 10.82 6.01 16.28
CA GLU A 377 12.09 6.68 16.09
C GLU A 377 12.16 7.94 16.96
N PRO A 378 13.36 8.35 17.40
CA PRO A 378 13.51 9.58 18.17
C PRO A 378 12.98 10.80 17.42
N VAL A 379 12.18 11.60 18.11
CA VAL A 379 11.69 12.87 17.57
C VAL A 379 12.82 13.91 17.62
N LEU A 380 13.11 14.51 16.47
CA LEU A 380 14.10 15.59 16.33
C LEU A 380 13.48 16.96 16.59
N ASP A 381 12.28 17.17 16.06
CA ASP A 381 11.53 18.42 16.22
C ASP A 381 10.03 18.08 16.30
N TYR A 382 9.38 18.54 17.37
CA TYR A 382 7.96 18.29 17.61
C TYR A 382 7.05 19.14 16.72
N LEU A 383 7.59 20.15 16.04
CA LEU A 383 6.84 21.07 15.19
C LEU A 383 5.67 21.72 15.95
N THR A 384 5.81 21.97 17.26
CA THR A 384 4.72 22.33 18.19
C THR A 384 3.83 23.48 17.70
N ARG A 385 4.41 24.47 17.00
CA ARG A 385 3.64 25.56 16.40
C ARG A 385 2.61 25.08 15.37
N PHE A 386 2.92 24.02 14.65
CA PHE A 386 2.09 23.45 13.60
C PHE A 386 1.34 22.21 14.06
N SER A 387 1.86 21.47 15.06
CA SER A 387 1.30 20.19 15.49
C SER A 387 0.54 20.26 16.82
N GLY A 388 0.81 21.28 17.63
CA GLY A 388 0.39 21.34 19.03
C GLY A 388 1.00 20.28 19.95
N ILE A 389 1.93 19.47 19.46
CA ILE A 389 2.54 18.39 20.24
C ILE A 389 3.76 18.90 21.01
N HIS A 390 3.81 18.56 22.29
CA HIS A 390 4.95 18.75 23.16
C HIS A 390 5.63 17.40 23.49
N GLN A 391 6.89 17.48 23.93
CA GLN A 391 7.65 16.30 24.35
C GLN A 391 6.99 15.49 25.46
N SER A 392 6.29 16.16 26.39
CA SER A 392 5.53 15.50 27.47
C SER A 392 4.43 14.59 26.94
N ASP A 393 3.84 14.95 25.80
CA ASP A 393 2.62 14.32 25.29
C ASP A 393 2.92 12.96 24.67
N LEU A 394 4.18 12.77 24.25
CA LEU A 394 4.67 11.51 23.69
C LEU A 394 5.57 10.74 24.68
N ASP A 395 5.72 11.19 25.93
CA ASP A 395 6.50 10.49 26.96
C ASP A 395 5.57 9.51 27.72
N PRO A 396 5.76 8.17 27.62
CA PRO A 396 4.91 7.21 28.33
C PRO A 396 4.81 7.41 29.84
N SER A 397 5.82 8.03 30.46
CA SER A 397 5.82 8.28 31.90
C SER A 397 5.07 9.54 32.33
N LYS A 398 4.81 10.47 31.41
CA LYS A 398 4.27 11.81 31.71
C LYS A 398 3.02 12.17 30.92
N SER A 399 2.79 11.51 29.78
CA SER A 399 1.72 11.88 28.86
C SER A 399 0.37 11.84 29.55
N PRO A 400 -0.38 12.96 29.57
CA PRO A 400 -1.73 12.98 30.11
C PRO A 400 -2.77 12.42 29.12
N HIS A 401 -2.36 12.19 27.86
CA HIS A 401 -3.25 11.80 26.78
C HIS A 401 -3.36 10.29 26.64
N HIS A 402 -4.30 9.85 25.81
CA HIS A 402 -4.39 8.46 25.37
C HIS A 402 -3.24 8.17 24.38
N LEU A 403 -2.08 7.84 24.94
CA LEU A 403 -0.87 7.52 24.18
C LEU A 403 -0.92 6.06 23.73
N VAL A 404 -0.69 5.79 22.45
CA VAL A 404 -0.66 4.44 21.85
C VAL A 404 0.55 4.26 20.95
N THR A 405 0.78 3.03 20.48
CA THR A 405 1.81 2.77 19.48
C THR A 405 1.32 3.09 18.08
N LEU A 406 2.25 3.37 17.15
CA LEU A 406 1.94 3.52 15.72
C LEU A 406 1.15 2.33 15.15
N ARG A 407 1.43 1.12 15.63
CA ARG A 407 0.71 -0.09 15.18
C ARG A 407 -0.76 -0.03 15.57
N ASP A 408 -1.07 0.40 16.78
CA ASP A 408 -2.45 0.44 17.28
C ASP A 408 -3.28 1.49 16.54
N ALA A 409 -2.72 2.70 16.38
CA ALA A 409 -3.34 3.77 15.60
C ALA A 409 -3.58 3.33 14.15
N TYR A 410 -2.60 2.69 13.51
CA TYR A 410 -2.74 2.15 12.16
C TYR A 410 -3.87 1.12 12.07
N LEU A 411 -3.97 0.19 13.03
CA LEU A 411 -5.02 -0.84 13.03
C LEU A 411 -6.42 -0.24 13.21
N LYS A 412 -6.57 0.78 14.06
CA LYS A 412 -7.84 1.50 14.22
C LYS A 412 -8.26 2.21 12.92
N LEU A 413 -7.35 2.95 12.28
CA LEU A 413 -7.63 3.60 11.00
C LEU A 413 -7.96 2.58 9.90
N ARG A 414 -7.15 1.52 9.81
CA ARG A 414 -7.34 0.46 8.83
C ARG A 414 -8.67 -0.28 9.00
N LEU A 415 -9.13 -0.48 10.25
CA LEU A 415 -10.45 -1.03 10.52
C LEU A 415 -11.55 -0.16 9.89
N LEU A 416 -11.49 1.17 10.04
CA LEU A 416 -12.47 2.08 9.45
C LEU A 416 -12.44 2.07 7.91
N VAL A 417 -11.24 1.97 7.32
CA VAL A 417 -11.08 1.80 5.87
C VAL A 417 -11.73 0.49 5.41
N ASP A 418 -11.42 -0.64 6.06
CA ASP A 418 -11.94 -1.96 5.71
C ASP A 418 -13.47 -2.06 5.92
N ARG A 419 -14.03 -1.25 6.82
CA ARG A 419 -15.49 -1.12 7.03
C ARG A 419 -16.21 -0.28 5.98
N GLY A 420 -15.50 0.34 5.05
CA GLY A 420 -16.11 1.12 3.97
C GLY A 420 -16.50 2.56 4.38
N CYS A 421 -15.98 3.09 5.49
CA CYS A 421 -16.24 4.48 5.89
C CYS A 421 -15.64 5.45 4.86
N ILE A 422 -16.25 6.63 4.73
CA ILE A 422 -15.79 7.71 3.84
C ILE A 422 -15.15 8.80 4.70
N PHE A 423 -13.87 9.07 4.46
CA PHE A 423 -13.06 10.03 5.19
C PHE A 423 -13.23 11.43 4.61
N VAL A 424 -13.62 12.37 5.45
CA VAL A 424 -13.70 13.80 5.15
C VAL A 424 -12.54 14.51 5.85
N GLY A 425 -11.84 15.39 5.14
CA GLY A 425 -10.73 16.16 5.73
C GLY A 425 -10.20 17.22 4.80
N HIS A 426 -8.98 17.70 5.06
CA HIS A 426 -8.36 18.78 4.28
C HIS A 426 -6.88 18.48 4.01
N GLY A 427 -6.54 18.10 2.78
CA GLY A 427 -5.17 17.72 2.41
C GLY A 427 -4.80 16.28 2.77
N LEU A 428 -5.77 15.37 2.78
CA LEU A 428 -5.66 13.99 3.28
C LEU A 428 -4.60 13.12 2.58
N SER A 429 -4.19 13.51 1.37
CA SER A 429 -3.15 12.80 0.61
C SER A 429 -1.83 12.71 1.40
N GLN A 430 -1.41 13.83 2.02
CA GLN A 430 -0.19 13.85 2.81
C GLN A 430 -0.35 13.07 4.12
N ASP A 431 -1.53 13.10 4.71
CA ASP A 431 -1.82 12.41 5.96
C ASP A 431 -1.74 10.91 5.78
N PHE A 432 -2.49 10.37 4.80
CA PHE A 432 -2.48 8.94 4.50
C PHE A 432 -1.11 8.45 4.03
N PHE A 433 -0.36 9.28 3.28
CA PHE A 433 1.02 8.97 2.92
C PHE A 433 1.90 8.82 4.16
N THR A 434 1.82 9.76 5.11
CA THR A 434 2.67 9.76 6.31
C THR A 434 2.28 8.64 7.29
N VAL A 435 0.98 8.32 7.38
CA VAL A 435 0.47 7.15 8.13
C VAL A 435 0.83 5.82 7.44
N ASN A 436 1.26 5.87 6.17
CA ASN A 436 1.56 4.72 5.33
C ASN A 436 0.35 3.79 5.11
N ILE A 437 -0.80 4.39 4.79
CA ILE A 437 -2.03 3.68 4.44
C ILE A 437 -2.53 4.12 3.06
N SER A 438 -2.98 3.16 2.25
CA SER A 438 -3.62 3.44 0.97
C SER A 438 -5.13 3.36 1.14
N VAL A 439 -5.79 4.52 1.12
CA VAL A 439 -7.25 4.62 1.18
C VAL A 439 -7.81 4.68 -0.24
N PRO A 440 -8.81 3.86 -0.60
CA PRO A 440 -9.48 3.95 -1.89
C PRO A 440 -10.04 5.33 -2.16
N GLN A 441 -9.89 5.85 -3.39
CA GLN A 441 -10.38 7.18 -3.78
C GLN A 441 -11.88 7.38 -3.53
N SER A 442 -12.69 6.31 -3.61
CA SER A 442 -14.13 6.34 -3.32
C SER A 442 -14.46 6.54 -1.83
N GLN A 443 -13.47 6.48 -0.95
CA GLN A 443 -13.57 6.71 0.49
C GLN A 443 -12.90 8.02 0.91
N ILE A 444 -12.52 8.90 -0.02
CA ILE A 444 -11.84 10.15 0.28
C ILE A 444 -12.69 11.32 -0.24
N ILE A 445 -13.08 12.20 0.68
CA ILE A 445 -13.67 13.52 0.42
C ILE A 445 -12.68 14.55 0.96
N ASP A 446 -11.87 15.12 0.08
CA ASP A 446 -10.88 16.12 0.46
C ASP A 446 -11.40 17.52 0.16
N THR A 447 -11.63 18.32 1.20
CA THR A 447 -12.14 19.68 1.04
C THR A 447 -11.19 20.60 0.30
N VAL A 448 -9.87 20.34 0.35
CA VAL A 448 -8.90 21.12 -0.43
C VAL A 448 -9.12 20.91 -1.93
N GLU A 449 -9.50 19.68 -2.32
CA GLU A 449 -9.79 19.29 -3.70
C GLU A 449 -11.17 19.74 -4.18
N ILE A 450 -12.12 19.94 -3.26
CA ILE A 450 -13.45 20.47 -3.55
C ILE A 450 -13.37 21.94 -3.92
N PHE A 451 -12.61 22.73 -3.16
CA PHE A 451 -12.45 24.17 -3.35
C PHE A 451 -11.23 24.53 -4.22
N HIS A 452 -10.65 23.57 -4.94
CA HIS A 452 -9.54 23.79 -5.85
C HIS A 452 -10.00 23.93 -7.29
N ARG A 453 -9.44 24.91 -8.00
CA ARG A 453 -9.58 25.09 -9.44
C ARG A 453 -8.20 24.87 -10.10
N GLU A 454 -8.12 24.04 -11.14
CA GLU A 454 -6.85 23.52 -11.74
C GLU A 454 -5.74 24.54 -12.01
N LYS A 455 -6.07 25.82 -12.22
CA LYS A 455 -5.12 26.89 -12.54
C LYS A 455 -4.83 27.84 -11.37
N ASP A 456 -5.47 27.61 -10.23
CA ASP A 456 -5.31 28.42 -9.04
C ASP A 456 -4.60 27.62 -7.94
N ARG A 457 -4.26 28.31 -6.86
CA ARG A 457 -3.64 27.67 -5.69
C ARG A 457 -4.66 26.89 -4.87
N TYR A 458 -4.16 25.92 -4.10
CA TYR A 458 -4.88 25.36 -2.95
C TYR A 458 -5.12 26.43 -1.88
N ILE A 459 -6.29 26.33 -1.24
CA ILE A 459 -6.76 27.26 -0.21
C ILE A 459 -6.66 26.55 1.15
N SER A 460 -6.11 27.23 2.16
CA SER A 460 -5.96 26.63 3.48
C SER A 460 -7.31 26.45 4.19
N LEU A 461 -7.40 25.42 5.04
CA LEU A 461 -8.54 25.15 5.90
C LEU A 461 -8.96 26.41 6.66
N ARG A 462 -7.99 27.10 7.26
CA ARG A 462 -8.22 28.32 8.06
C ARG A 462 -8.86 29.44 7.23
N PHE A 463 -8.43 29.62 5.99
CA PHE A 463 -9.01 30.65 5.13
C PHE A 463 -10.45 30.29 4.76
N LEU A 464 -10.71 29.02 4.42
CA LEU A 464 -12.06 28.55 4.12
C LEU A 464 -12.98 28.64 5.34
N ALA A 465 -12.53 28.22 6.52
CA ALA A 465 -13.31 28.29 7.75
C ALA A 465 -13.69 29.74 8.08
N ASN A 466 -12.75 30.67 7.97
CA ASN A 466 -13.02 32.09 8.20
C ASN A 466 -14.02 32.66 7.17
N TYR A 467 -13.78 32.41 5.88
CA TYR A 467 -14.61 32.99 4.82
C TYR A 467 -16.02 32.38 4.75
N LEU A 468 -16.13 31.06 4.87
CA LEU A 468 -17.38 30.32 4.67
C LEU A 468 -18.21 30.15 5.94
N LEU A 469 -17.55 29.98 7.09
CA LEU A 469 -18.21 29.72 8.38
C LEU A 469 -18.18 30.95 9.29
N GLY A 470 -17.37 31.97 8.98
CA GLY A 470 -17.15 33.11 9.88
C GLY A 470 -16.35 32.76 11.13
N HIS A 471 -15.70 31.60 11.13
CA HIS A 471 -14.96 31.06 12.28
C HIS A 471 -13.48 31.43 12.18
N ASP A 472 -12.93 32.14 13.18
CA ASP A 472 -11.48 32.33 13.27
C ASP A 472 -10.88 31.16 14.03
N MET A 473 -10.26 30.23 13.30
CA MET A 473 -9.53 29.12 13.89
C MET A 473 -8.28 29.62 14.61
N GLN A 474 -7.81 28.87 15.60
CA GLN A 474 -6.65 29.24 16.41
C GLN A 474 -5.42 29.58 15.54
N GLN A 475 -4.69 30.64 15.92
CA GLN A 475 -3.61 31.18 15.09
C GLN A 475 -2.25 30.54 15.33
N ASP A 476 -2.01 30.03 16.55
CA ASP A 476 -0.67 29.73 17.05
C ASP A 476 -0.40 28.23 17.24
N ILE A 477 -1.44 27.44 17.55
CA ILE A 477 -1.36 26.01 17.82
C ILE A 477 -2.53 25.33 17.13
N HIS A 478 -2.27 24.25 16.40
CA HIS A 478 -3.31 23.45 15.75
C HIS A 478 -3.93 22.47 16.75
N ASP A 479 -5.23 22.20 16.58
CA ASP A 479 -5.94 21.14 17.28
C ASP A 479 -6.67 20.27 16.26
N SER A 480 -6.11 19.08 16.00
CA SER A 480 -6.69 18.11 15.07
C SER A 480 -8.20 17.83 15.25
N ILE A 481 -8.76 17.95 16.46
CA ILE A 481 -10.21 17.81 16.66
C ILE A 481 -10.97 18.99 16.04
N GLU A 482 -10.50 20.22 16.26
CA GLU A 482 -11.07 21.43 15.67
C GLU A 482 -10.95 21.39 14.14
N ASP A 483 -9.79 20.99 13.63
CA ASP A 483 -9.52 20.93 12.19
C ASP A 483 -10.37 19.87 11.48
N ALA A 484 -10.51 18.66 12.05
CA ALA A 484 -11.40 17.64 11.53
C ALA A 484 -12.87 18.11 11.49
N LYS A 485 -13.34 18.80 12.54
CA LYS A 485 -14.70 19.38 12.56
C LYS A 485 -14.87 20.45 11.49
N ALA A 486 -13.93 21.40 11.41
CA ALA A 486 -13.96 22.48 10.44
C ALA A 486 -13.99 21.94 9.00
N ALA A 487 -13.20 20.90 8.70
CA ALA A 487 -13.23 20.24 7.40
C ALA A 487 -14.60 19.64 7.09
N TYR A 488 -15.23 18.96 8.06
CA TYR A 488 -16.58 18.44 7.89
C TYR A 488 -17.65 19.53 7.73
N GLU A 489 -17.56 20.63 8.47
CA GLU A 489 -18.46 21.79 8.33
C GLU A 489 -18.30 22.49 6.98
N ILE A 490 -17.06 22.64 6.49
CA ILE A 490 -16.77 23.16 5.15
C ILE A 490 -17.33 22.24 4.08
N TYR A 491 -17.23 20.93 4.25
CA TYR A 491 -17.86 19.96 3.36
C TYR A 491 -19.39 20.13 3.33
N GLN A 492 -20.04 20.23 4.49
CA GLN A 492 -21.48 20.50 4.57
C GLN A 492 -21.85 21.82 3.89
N LYS A 493 -21.03 22.86 4.07
CA LYS A 493 -21.22 24.15 3.41
C LYS A 493 -21.10 24.04 1.88
N ALA A 494 -20.15 23.26 1.38
CA ALA A 494 -20.01 23.00 -0.05
C ALA A 494 -21.26 22.31 -0.61
N VAL A 495 -21.78 21.33 0.13
CA VAL A 495 -23.03 20.64 -0.19
C VAL A 495 -24.20 21.62 -0.27
N ASP A 496 -24.36 22.51 0.72
CA ASP A 496 -25.42 23.51 0.73
C ASP A 496 -25.28 24.56 -0.39
N LEU A 497 -24.06 25.00 -0.70
CA LEU A 497 -23.79 25.92 -1.80
C LEU A 497 -24.14 25.30 -3.16
N LYS A 498 -23.90 23.99 -3.35
CA LYS A 498 -24.33 23.29 -4.57
C LYS A 498 -25.84 23.09 -4.62
N LYS A 499 -26.52 22.78 -3.50
CA LYS A 499 -28.00 22.78 -3.47
C LYS A 499 -28.57 24.12 -3.90
N GLY A 500 -27.93 25.21 -3.49
CA GLY A 500 -28.32 26.57 -3.85
C GLY A 500 -27.91 27.01 -5.26
N ASN A 501 -27.22 26.16 -6.05
CA ASN A 501 -26.64 26.50 -7.35
C ASN A 501 -25.74 27.76 -7.33
N VAL A 502 -25.10 28.03 -6.19
CA VAL A 502 -24.22 29.21 -6.00
C VAL A 502 -22.76 28.84 -5.79
N PHE A 503 -22.43 27.55 -5.76
CA PHE A 503 -21.07 27.06 -5.49
C PHE A 503 -20.00 27.69 -6.38
N GLU A 504 -20.16 27.65 -7.72
CA GLU A 504 -19.16 28.19 -8.66
C GLU A 504 -18.95 29.70 -8.51
N LYS A 505 -20.04 30.42 -8.24
CA LYS A 505 -19.98 31.86 -7.96
C LYS A 505 -19.21 32.11 -6.66
N THR A 506 -19.57 31.41 -5.58
CA THR A 506 -18.88 31.53 -4.29
C THR A 506 -17.41 31.14 -4.40
N LEU A 507 -17.07 30.09 -5.16
CA LEU A 507 -15.68 29.69 -5.39
C LEU A 507 -14.90 30.81 -6.10
N THR A 508 -15.51 31.45 -7.10
CA THR A 508 -14.92 32.62 -7.77
C THR A 508 -14.72 33.78 -6.78
N ASP A 509 -15.74 34.08 -5.97
CA ASP A 509 -15.70 35.15 -4.95
C ASP A 509 -14.60 34.90 -3.90
N ILE A 510 -14.42 33.64 -3.47
CA ILE A 510 -13.34 33.21 -2.56
C ILE A 510 -11.97 33.52 -3.17
N TYR A 511 -11.75 33.13 -4.42
CA TYR A 511 -10.48 33.36 -5.11
C TYR A 511 -10.22 34.85 -5.35
N ASP A 512 -11.24 35.62 -5.70
CA ASP A 512 -11.12 37.08 -5.86
C ASP A 512 -10.81 37.78 -4.54
N PHE A 513 -11.49 37.38 -3.46
CA PHE A 513 -11.19 37.88 -2.11
C PHE A 513 -9.77 37.49 -1.66
N GLY A 514 -9.35 36.25 -1.90
CA GLY A 514 -8.00 35.77 -1.61
C GLY A 514 -6.93 36.55 -2.38
N ARG A 515 -7.16 36.86 -3.66
CA ARG A 515 -6.26 37.72 -4.45
C ARG A 515 -6.19 39.14 -3.89
N ARG A 516 -7.33 39.76 -3.54
CA ARG A 516 -7.38 41.12 -2.99
C ARG A 516 -6.69 41.24 -1.64
N THR A 517 -6.85 40.25 -0.77
CA THR A 517 -6.26 40.22 0.58
C THR A 517 -4.87 39.58 0.64
N ALA A 518 -4.33 39.16 -0.51
CA ALA A 518 -3.12 38.34 -0.58
C ALA A 518 -3.17 37.10 0.34
N TRP A 519 -4.36 36.51 0.48
CA TRP A 519 -4.65 35.34 1.31
C TRP A 519 -4.38 35.54 2.80
N LYS A 520 -4.41 36.78 3.28
CA LYS A 520 -4.24 37.14 4.69
C LYS A 520 -5.60 37.46 5.31
N LEU A 521 -5.87 36.83 6.45
CA LEU A 521 -7.07 37.11 7.25
C LEU A 521 -6.86 38.37 8.10
N GLY A 522 -7.95 39.07 8.45
CA GLY A 522 -7.92 40.26 9.29
C GLY A 522 -7.50 41.57 8.60
N VAL A 523 -7.35 41.57 7.27
CA VAL A 523 -7.20 42.81 6.50
C VAL A 523 -8.59 43.42 6.34
N GLU A 524 -8.82 44.62 6.91
CA GLU A 524 -10.08 45.35 6.74
C GLU A 524 -10.34 45.58 5.25
N ASP A 525 -11.37 44.92 4.71
CA ASP A 525 -11.81 45.11 3.34
C ASP A 525 -12.54 46.47 3.28
N VAL A 526 -11.87 47.49 2.74
CA VAL A 526 -12.37 48.87 2.63
C VAL A 526 -13.73 48.93 1.88
N ASP A 527 -14.06 47.89 1.11
CA ASP A 527 -15.31 47.80 0.34
C ASP A 527 -16.46 47.03 1.03
N ILE A 528 -16.21 46.24 2.08
CA ILE A 528 -17.30 45.57 2.85
C ILE A 528 -18.03 46.57 3.77
N LEU A 529 -17.40 47.68 4.13
CA LEU A 529 -18.06 48.78 4.88
C LEU A 529 -19.06 49.59 4.05
N LYS A 530 -19.03 49.49 2.71
CA LYS A 530 -19.97 50.21 1.83
C LYS A 530 -21.27 49.46 1.55
N THR A 531 -21.33 48.16 1.81
CA THR A 531 -22.54 47.33 1.62
C THR A 531 -23.29 47.05 2.91
N LYS A 532 -22.76 47.49 4.07
CA LYS A 532 -23.37 47.37 5.39
C LYS A 532 -23.92 48.69 5.97
N ASN A 533 -23.98 49.78 5.20
CA ASN A 533 -24.61 51.04 5.61
C ASN A 533 -25.86 51.33 4.77
#